data_AF-A0A949CT86-F1
#
_entry.id   AF-A0A949CT86-F1
#
_cell.length_a   1.000
_cell.length_b   1.000
_cell.length_c   1.000
_cell.angle_alpha   90.00
_cell.angle_beta   90.00
_cell.angle_gamma   90.00
#
_symmetry.space_group_name_H-M   'P 1'
#
loop_
_entity.id
_entity.type
_entity.pdbx_description
1 polymer ?
#
loop_
_entity_poly.entity_id
_entity_poly.type
_entity_poly.pdbx_seq_one_letter_code
_entity_poly.pdbx_strand_id
1 'polypeptide(L)'
;MTAKEQLLQEIQNSPELLIQEVLDFFLFTKNRRFRNSEPETTDKQIPQQPIWEFAQELMQDAPPEELAKLPADSARNLDHYLFGAPKQP
;
A
#
# COMPACT_ATOMS: atom_id res chain seq x y z
N MET A 1 -10.78 -25.09 29.56
CA MET A 1 -9.99 -23.87 29.32
C MET A 1 -10.35 -23.33 27.96
N THR A 2 -10.74 -22.06 27.89
CA THR A 2 -10.99 -21.38 26.62
C THR A 2 -9.68 -20.83 26.06
N ALA A 3 -9.59 -20.68 24.74
CA ALA A 3 -8.41 -20.11 24.07
C ALA A 3 -8.06 -18.71 24.62
N LYS A 4 -9.06 -17.94 25.05
CA LYS A 4 -8.90 -16.63 25.70
C LYS A 4 -8.18 -16.75 27.04
N GLU A 5 -8.56 -17.70 27.88
CA GLU A 5 -7.96 -17.88 29.21
C GLU A 5 -6.51 -18.34 29.11
N GLN A 6 -6.20 -19.23 28.16
CA GLN A 6 -4.82 -19.68 27.91
C GLN A 6 -3.94 -18.54 27.42
N LEU A 7 -4.44 -17.73 26.48
CA LEU A 7 -3.70 -16.58 25.98
C LEU A 7 -3.40 -15.56 27.10
N LEU A 8 -4.35 -15.32 27.99
CA LEU A 8 -4.19 -14.36 29.08
C LEU A 8 -3.17 -14.85 30.13
N GLN A 9 -3.14 -16.16 30.39
CA GLN A 9 -2.11 -16.77 31.25
C GLN A 9 -0.71 -16.71 30.62
N GLU A 10 -0.61 -16.93 29.31
CA GLU A 10 0.67 -16.90 28.60
C GLU A 10 1.25 -15.47 28.54
N ILE A 11 0.40 -14.46 28.31
CA ILE A 11 0.79 -13.04 28.31
C ILE A 11 1.34 -12.62 29.68
N GLN A 12 0.75 -13.09 30.78
CA GLN A 12 1.18 -12.71 32.14
C GLN A 12 2.57 -13.23 32.51
N ASN A 13 3.01 -14.35 31.92
CA ASN A 13 4.30 -14.98 32.21
C ASN A 13 5.35 -14.75 31.11
N SER A 14 4.98 -14.07 30.02
CA SER A 14 5.84 -13.87 28.86
C SER A 14 6.64 -12.57 28.93
N PRO A 15 7.85 -12.53 28.35
CA PRO A 15 8.61 -11.30 28.16
C PRO A 15 7.92 -10.34 27.18
N GLU A 16 8.10 -9.04 27.39
CA GLU A 16 7.48 -7.95 26.60
C GLU A 16 7.68 -8.11 25.08
N LEU A 17 8.83 -8.62 24.64
CA LEU A 17 9.13 -8.82 23.21
C LEU A 17 8.14 -9.78 22.53
N LEU A 18 7.75 -10.86 23.20
CA LEU A 18 6.78 -11.81 22.65
C LEU A 18 5.35 -11.26 22.70
N ILE A 19 5.05 -10.43 23.71
CA ILE A 19 3.76 -9.75 23.81
C ILE A 19 3.58 -8.80 22.62
N GLN A 20 4.62 -8.05 22.25
CA GLN A 20 4.60 -7.16 21.08
C GLN A 20 4.36 -7.94 19.78
N GLU A 21 5.12 -9.02 19.53
CA GLU A 21 4.98 -9.81 18.30
C GLU A 21 3.59 -10.46 18.17
N VAL A 22 3.07 -11.00 19.28
CA VAL A 22 1.72 -11.58 19.32
C VAL A 22 0.67 -10.48 19.15
N LEU A 23 0.82 -9.31 19.78
CA LEU A 23 -0.07 -8.17 19.61
C LEU A 23 -0.08 -7.67 18.16
N ASP A 24 1.09 -7.51 17.54
CA ASP A 24 1.23 -7.13 16.13
C ASP A 24 0.53 -8.13 15.22
N PHE A 25 0.70 -9.43 15.48
CA PHE A 25 -0.01 -10.47 14.74
C PHE A 25 -1.53 -10.41 14.93
N PHE A 26 -2.01 -10.15 16.16
CA PHE A 26 -3.44 -9.97 16.44
C PHE A 26 -4.00 -8.72 15.76
N LEU A 27 -3.28 -7.60 15.78
CA LEU A 27 -3.68 -6.37 15.11
C LEU A 27 -3.67 -6.56 13.60
N PHE A 28 -2.67 -7.22 13.05
CA PHE A 28 -2.58 -7.58 11.64
C PHE A 28 -3.76 -8.45 11.19
N THR A 29 -4.04 -9.53 11.92
CA THR A 29 -5.14 -10.44 11.60
C THR A 29 -6.51 -9.77 11.77
N LYS A 30 -6.69 -8.94 12.80
CA LYS A 30 -7.90 -8.14 12.99
C LYS A 30 -8.11 -7.15 11.84
N ASN A 31 -7.07 -6.40 11.46
CA ASN A 31 -7.14 -5.41 10.39
C ASN A 31 -7.44 -6.08 9.04
N ARG A 32 -6.80 -7.23 8.77
CA ARG A 32 -7.08 -8.04 7.57
C ARG A 32 -8.52 -8.56 7.53
N ARG A 33 -9.07 -9.01 8.66
CA ARG A 33 -10.46 -9.47 8.74
C ARG A 33 -11.45 -8.33 8.62
N PHE A 34 -11.19 -7.17 9.24
CA PHE A 34 -11.99 -5.96 9.08
C PHE A 34 -12.10 -5.56 7.62
N ARG A 35 -10.96 -5.50 6.90
CA ARG A 35 -10.91 -5.16 5.47
C ARG A 35 -11.65 -6.14 4.55
N ASN A 36 -11.91 -7.36 5.04
CA ASN A 36 -12.58 -8.42 4.30
C ASN A 36 -14.03 -8.67 4.75
N SER A 37 -14.53 -7.98 5.78
CA SER A 37 -15.84 -8.28 6.41
C SER A 37 -16.85 -7.14 6.32
N GLU A 38 -16.51 -5.98 5.72
CA GLU A 38 -17.47 -4.90 5.45
C GLU A 38 -17.95 -4.98 3.99
N PRO A 39 -19.26 -5.21 3.75
CA PRO A 39 -19.87 -4.93 2.47
C PRO A 39 -20.08 -3.41 2.35
N GLU A 40 -19.53 -2.81 1.30
CA GLU A 40 -20.00 -1.59 0.64
C GLU A 40 -20.57 -0.47 1.55
N THR A 41 -19.78 0.56 1.89
CA THR A 41 -20.13 1.99 1.64
C THR A 41 -19.03 2.95 2.14
N THR A 42 -18.40 3.62 1.17
CA THR A 42 -17.72 4.93 1.26
C THR A 42 -16.58 5.12 2.29
N ASP A 43 -15.41 4.60 1.98
CA ASP A 43 -14.17 5.40 1.92
C ASP A 43 -13.26 4.75 0.88
N LYS A 44 -12.64 5.55 0.01
CA LYS A 44 -12.17 5.16 -1.33
C LYS A 44 -11.44 3.82 -1.36
N GLN A 45 -12.18 2.79 -1.78
CA GLN A 45 -11.64 1.55 -2.31
C GLN A 45 -10.75 1.95 -3.49
N ILE A 46 -9.43 2.04 -3.28
CA ILE A 46 -8.52 1.90 -4.41
C ILE A 46 -8.73 0.45 -4.84
N PRO A 47 -9.33 0.19 -6.01
CA PRO A 47 -9.44 -1.18 -6.50
C PRO A 47 -8.05 -1.80 -6.38
N GLN A 48 -7.95 -3.06 -5.97
CA GLN A 48 -6.67 -3.80 -5.99
C GLN A 48 -6.25 -4.11 -7.44
N GLN A 49 -6.44 -3.15 -8.34
CA GLN A 49 -5.82 -3.14 -9.63
C GLN A 49 -4.33 -2.86 -9.43
N PRO A 50 -3.44 -3.58 -10.13
CA PRO A 50 -2.04 -3.21 -10.21
C PRO A 50 -1.90 -1.73 -10.55
N ILE A 51 -0.88 -1.09 -9.95
CA ILE A 51 -0.60 0.35 -10.10
C ILE A 51 -0.55 0.77 -11.58
N TRP A 52 -0.18 -0.15 -12.48
CA TRP A 52 -0.14 0.09 -13.92
C TRP A 52 -1.52 0.29 -14.55
N GLU A 53 -2.55 -0.45 -14.13
CA GLU A 53 -3.92 -0.27 -14.64
C GLU A 53 -4.48 1.09 -14.20
N PHE A 54 -4.24 1.48 -12.95
CA PHE A 54 -4.59 2.82 -12.45
C PHE A 54 -3.86 3.94 -13.22
N ALA A 55 -2.57 3.77 -13.49
CA ALA A 55 -1.81 4.73 -14.28
C ALA A 55 -2.35 4.84 -15.72
N GLN A 56 -2.75 3.72 -16.32
CA GLN A 56 -3.35 3.70 -17.66
C GLN A 56 -4.70 4.42 -17.68
N GLU A 57 -5.56 4.21 -16.68
CA GLU A 57 -6.84 4.94 -16.55
C GLU A 57 -6.62 6.45 -16.45
N LEU A 58 -5.66 6.89 -15.63
CA LEU A 58 -5.30 8.30 -15.51
C LEU A 58 -4.77 8.90 -16.82
N MET A 59 -4.00 8.13 -17.59
CA MET A 59 -3.45 8.58 -18.87
C MET A 59 -4.51 8.66 -19.98
N GLN A 60 -5.64 7.94 -19.89
CA GLN A 60 -6.72 8.03 -20.88
C GLN A 60 -7.45 9.36 -20.86
N ASP A 61 -7.53 10.01 -19.70
CA ASP A 61 -8.18 11.32 -19.54
C ASP A 61 -7.25 12.48 -19.97
N ALA A 62 -5.96 12.21 -20.19
CA ALA A 62 -4.97 13.22 -20.54
C ALA A 62 -5.04 13.61 -22.04
N PRO A 63 -4.94 14.92 -22.36
CA PRO A 63 -4.97 15.37 -23.75
C PRO A 63 -3.70 14.92 -24.52
N PRO A 64 -3.84 14.62 -25.83
CA PRO A 64 -2.75 14.07 -26.64
C PRO A 64 -1.54 15.01 -26.75
N GLU A 65 -1.76 16.33 -26.64
CA GLU A 65 -0.70 17.34 -26.64
C GLU A 65 0.21 17.28 -25.40
N GLU A 66 -0.32 16.83 -24.25
CA GLU A 66 0.45 16.63 -23.03
C GLU A 66 1.14 15.27 -23.03
N LEU A 67 0.48 14.23 -23.56
CA LEU A 67 1.11 12.92 -23.75
C LEU A 67 2.31 13.01 -24.71
N ALA A 68 2.25 13.87 -25.73
CA ALA A 68 3.36 14.10 -26.65
C ALA A 68 4.57 14.81 -26.01
N LYS A 69 4.39 15.48 -24.87
CA LYS A 69 5.49 16.09 -24.09
C LYS A 69 6.18 15.07 -23.19
N LEU A 70 5.62 13.87 -23.03
CA LEU A 70 6.23 12.84 -22.20
C LEU A 70 7.55 12.35 -22.83
N PRO A 71 8.60 12.22 -22.01
CA PRO A 71 9.89 11.75 -22.50
C PRO A 71 9.84 10.28 -22.89
N ALA A 72 10.35 9.94 -24.08
CA ALA A 72 10.47 8.56 -24.54
C ALA A 72 11.41 7.72 -23.66
N ASP A 73 12.35 8.38 -22.98
CA ASP A 73 13.28 7.80 -22.02
C ASP A 73 12.68 7.58 -20.62
N SER A 74 11.35 7.77 -20.48
CA SER A 74 10.60 7.51 -19.25
C SER A 74 11.26 8.16 -18.02
N ALA A 75 11.60 7.37 -17.00
CA ALA A 75 12.22 7.85 -15.77
C ALA A 75 13.76 7.96 -15.82
N ARG A 76 14.41 7.69 -16.96
CA ARG A 76 15.88 7.67 -17.06
C ARG A 76 16.52 9.01 -16.75
N ASN A 77 15.89 10.11 -17.17
CA ASN A 77 16.41 11.47 -16.99
C ASN A 77 15.52 12.33 -16.08
N LEU A 78 14.95 11.77 -15.01
CA LEU A 78 14.12 12.53 -14.07
C LEU A 78 14.80 13.81 -13.57
N ASP A 79 16.10 13.75 -13.24
CA ASP A 79 16.85 14.94 -12.81
C ASP A 79 16.97 16.02 -13.88
N HIS A 80 17.02 15.65 -15.16
CA HIS A 80 16.98 16.61 -16.26
C HIS A 80 15.63 17.32 -16.33
N TYR A 81 14.54 16.57 -16.21
CA TYR A 81 13.19 17.12 -16.33
C TYR A 81 12.75 17.92 -15.11
N LEU A 82 13.22 17.55 -13.91
CA LEU A 82 12.87 18.23 -12.66
C LEU A 82 13.82 19.38 -12.31
N PHE A 83 15.12 19.22 -12.59
CA PHE A 83 16.16 20.13 -12.11
C PHE A 83 17.04 20.72 -13.23
N GLY A 84 16.83 20.34 -14.49
CA GLY A 84 17.64 20.82 -15.62
C GLY A 84 19.04 20.22 -15.69
N ALA A 85 19.30 19.09 -15.00
CA ALA A 85 20.57 18.37 -15.06
C ALA A 85 20.90 17.90 -16.50
N PRO A 86 22.18 17.68 -16.89
CA PRO A 86 22.50 17.18 -18.23
C PRO A 86 21.90 15.80 -18.49
N LYS A 87 21.40 15.56 -19.72
CA LYS A 87 20.84 14.25 -20.11
C LYS A 87 21.93 13.17 -20.11
N GLN A 88 21.61 12.02 -19.54
CA GLN A 88 22.43 10.82 -19.61
C GLN A 88 22.21 10.12 -20.96
N PRO A 89 23.29 9.66 -21.63
CA PRO A 89 23.21 8.96 -22.91
C PRO A 89 22.49 7.62 -22.80
#